data_AF-A0A7Y7LNZ7-F1
#
_entry.id   AF-A0A7Y7LNZ7-F1
#
_cell.length_a   1.000
_cell.length_b   1.000
_cell.length_c   1.000
_cell.angle_alpha   90.00
_cell.angle_beta   90.00
_cell.angle_gamma   90.00
#
_symmetry.space_group_name_H-M   'P 1'
#
loop_
_entity.id
_entity.type
_entity.pdbx_description
1 polymer ?
#
loop_
_entity_poly.entity_id
_entity_poly.type
_entity_poly.pdbx_seq_one_letter_code
_entity_poly.pdbx_strand_id
1 'polypeptide(L)' 'MAKAKVGTATYTVKFIVTHDDKTYPPGEPITLTEEQAEPLVKLGSIEAAAPAVDAEQ' A
#
# COMPACT_ATOMS: atom_id res chain seq x y z
N MET A 1 -2.47 28.76 1.63
CA MET A 1 -3.14 27.53 1.13
C MET A 1 -2.47 26.35 1.80
N ALA A 2 -3.11 25.78 2.83
CA ALA A 2 -2.55 24.63 3.54
C ALA A 2 -2.50 23.44 2.58
N LYS A 3 -1.28 22.96 2.28
CA LYS A 3 -1.08 21.70 1.57
C LYS A 3 -1.76 20.61 2.41
N ALA A 4 -2.89 20.08 1.92
CA ALA A 4 -3.47 18.88 2.48
C ALA A 4 -2.35 17.84 2.50
N LYS A 5 -1.95 17.43 3.70
CA LYS A 5 -0.98 16.37 3.89
C LYS A 5 -1.69 15.10 3.46
N VAL A 6 -1.63 14.79 2.16
CA VAL A 6 -2.12 13.53 1.62
C VAL A 6 -1.38 12.46 2.41
N GLY A 7 -2.10 11.81 3.33
CA GLY A 7 -1.55 10.74 4.14
C GLY A 7 -1.23 9.60 3.21
N THR A 8 0.05 9.36 2.97
CA THR A 8 0.50 8.13 2.34
C THR A 8 0.66 7.07 3.41
N ALA A 9 0.28 5.84 3.07
CA ALA A 9 0.49 4.67 3.89
C ALA A 9 1.35 3.66 3.13
N THR A 10 2.05 2.82 3.87
CA THR A 10 2.84 1.74 3.30
C THR A 10 2.02 0.46 3.28
N TYR A 11 1.96 -0.17 2.12
CA TYR A 11 1.23 -1.39 1.84
C TYR A 11 2.23 -2.47 1.41
N THR A 12 1.91 -3.72 1.66
CA THR A 12 2.66 -4.86 1.14
C THR A 12 2.03 -5.32 -0.15
N VAL A 13 2.83 -5.38 -1.21
CA VAL A 13 2.38 -5.84 -2.52
C VAL A 13 2.16 -7.36 -2.47
N LYS A 14 0.99 -7.84 -2.91
CA LYS A 14 0.65 -9.27 -2.99
C LYS A 14 0.69 -9.79 -4.43
N PHE A 15 0.48 -8.91 -5.40
CA PHE A 15 0.58 -9.17 -6.84
C PHE A 15 1.37 -8.05 -7.50
N ILE A 16 2.00 -8.30 -8.66
CA ILE A 16 2.81 -7.29 -9.35
C ILE A 16 1.99 -6.01 -9.57
N VAL A 17 2.46 -4.89 -9.00
CA VAL A 17 1.82 -3.57 -9.13
C VAL A 17 2.78 -2.63 -9.85
N THR A 18 2.29 -1.96 -10.89
CA THR A 18 3.02 -0.86 -11.54
C THR A 18 2.46 0.47 -11.05
N HIS A 19 3.32 1.29 -10.45
CA HIS A 19 2.99 2.61 -9.92
C HIS A 19 4.15 3.59 -10.11
N ASP A 20 3.86 4.80 -10.60
CA ASP A 20 4.87 5.86 -10.82
C ASP A 20 6.07 5.38 -11.67
N ASP A 21 5.76 4.71 -12.79
CA ASP A 21 6.74 4.08 -13.70
C ASP A 21 7.66 3.02 -13.06
N LYS A 22 7.38 2.63 -11.82
CA LYS A 22 8.05 1.53 -11.10
C LYS A 22 7.15 0.32 -11.01
N THR A 23 7.75 -0.85 -11.16
CA THR A 23 7.04 -2.12 -10.95
C THR A 23 7.51 -2.71 -9.63
N TYR A 24 6.55 -2.92 -8.73
CA TYR A 24 6.76 -3.53 -7.43
C TYR A 24 6.35 -5.00 -7.50
N PRO A 25 7.26 -5.94 -7.27
CA PRO A 25 6.95 -7.36 -7.20
C PRO A 25 6.20 -7.70 -5.89
N PRO A 26 5.52 -8.86 -5.85
CA PRO A 26 4.88 -9.33 -4.62
C PRO A 26 5.91 -9.52 -3.50
N GLY A 27 5.56 -9.07 -2.30
CA GLY A 27 6.40 -9.05 -1.10
C GLY A 27 7.10 -7.71 -0.85
N GLU A 28 7.18 -6.81 -1.84
CA GLU A 28 7.78 -5.50 -1.63
C GLU A 28 6.81 -4.50 -0.98
N PRO A 29 7.33 -3.58 -0.16
CA PRO A 29 6.55 -2.46 0.35
C PRO A 29 6.35 -1.40 -0.74
N ILE A 30 5.12 -0.88 -0.84
CA ILE A 30 4.76 0.23 -1.72
C ILE A 30 4.09 1.33 -0.89
N THR A 31 4.49 2.58 -1.13
CA THR A 31 3.88 3.73 -0.46
C THR A 31 2.87 4.37 -1.39
N LEU A 32 1.61 4.38 -0.99
CA LEU A 32 0.49 4.88 -1.79
C LEU A 32 -0.39 5.81 -0.97
N THR A 33 -1.11 6.67 -1.65
CA THR A 33 -2.22 7.41 -1.03
C THR A 33 -3.41 6.49 -0.80
N GLU A 34 -4.30 6.83 0.12
CA GLU A 34 -5.51 6.05 0.38
C GLU A 34 -6.35 5.85 -0.91
N GLU A 35 -6.52 6.92 -1.71
CA GLU A 35 -7.25 6.87 -2.98
C GLU A 35 -6.60 5.95 -4.03
N GLN A 36 -5.27 5.85 -4.04
CA GLN A 36 -4.52 4.96 -4.93
C GLN A 36 -4.56 3.51 -4.44
N ALA A 37 -4.51 3.33 -3.11
CA ALA A 37 -4.51 2.03 -2.48
C ALA A 37 -5.89 1.37 -2.50
N GLU A 38 -6.98 2.11 -2.33
CA GLU A 38 -8.36 1.59 -2.32
C GLU A 38 -8.67 0.58 -3.43
N PRO A 39 -8.46 0.88 -4.73
CA PRO A 39 -8.72 -0.07 -5.79
C PRO A 39 -7.78 -1.29 -5.71
N LEU A 40 -6.50 -1.10 -5.37
CA LEU A 40 -5.53 -2.17 -5.27
C LEU A 40 -5.80 -3.10 -4.09
N VAL A 41 -6.26 -2.57 -2.96
CA VAL A 41 -6.71 -3.33 -1.78
C VAL A 41 -7.99 -4.09 -2.11
N LYS A 42 -8.96 -3.46 -2.78
CA LYS A 42 -10.21 -4.12 -3.22
C LYS A 42 -9.95 -5.27 -4.19
N LEU A 43 -8.93 -5.15 -5.05
CA LEU A 43 -8.48 -6.24 -5.92
C LEU A 43 -7.67 -7.32 -5.17
N GLY A 44 -7.19 -7.04 -3.96
CA GLY A 44 -6.24 -7.90 -3.24
C GLY A 44 -4.82 -7.86 -3.81
N SER A 45 -4.51 -6.88 -4.66
CA SER A 45 -3.16 -6.68 -5.23
C SER A 45 -2.16 -6.18 -4.21
N ILE A 46 -2.63 -5.44 -3.20
CA ILE A 46 -1.85 -4.98 -2.05
C ILE A 46 -2.65 -5.22 -0.78
N GLU A 47 -1.94 -5.30 0.34
CA GLU A 47 -2.52 -5.41 1.68
C GLU A 47 -1.94 -4.27 2.52
N ALA A 48 -2.75 -3.64 3.38
CA ALA A 48 -2.19 -2.73 4.38
C ALA A 48 -1.13 -3.52 5.15
N ALA A 49 0.10 -3.02 5.20
CA ALA A 49 1.10 -3.64 6.06
C ALA A 49 0.48 -3.59 7.45
N ALA A 50 0.03 -4.74 7.96
CA ALA A 50 -0.59 -4.78 9.26
C ALA A 50 0.38 -4.05 10.19
N PRO A 51 -0.06 -3.03 10.98
CA PRO A 51 0.78 -2.62 12.09
C PRO A 51 1.09 -3.94 12.79
N ALA A 52 2.37 -4.26 13.01
CA ALA A 52 2.76 -5.55 13.56
C ALA A 52 1.93 -5.81 14.83
N VAL A 53 0.77 -6.45 14.64
CA VAL A 53 -0.01 -7.06 15.68
C VAL A 53 0.74 -8.35 15.81
N ASP A 54 1.79 -8.24 16.60
CA ASP A 54 2.29 -9.30 17.43
C ASP A 54 1.11 -10.24 17.72
N ALA A 55 1.00 -11.28 16.91
CA ALA A 55 0.06 -12.36 17.11
C ALA A 55 0.70 -13.25 18.18
N GLU A 56 0.83 -12.70 19.38
CA GLU A 56 1.08 -13.44 20.59
C GLU A 56 -0.29 -13.81 21.15
N GLN A 57 -0.74 -15.03 20.84
CA GLN A 57 -1.77 -15.76 21.57
C GLN A 57 -1.55 -17.25 21.38
#